data_AF-A0A2N1U4U7-F1
#
_entry.id   AF-A0A2N1U4U7-F1
#
_cell.length_a   1.000
_cell.length_b   1.000
_cell.length_c   1.000
_cell.angle_alpha   90.00
_cell.angle_beta   90.00
_cell.angle_gamma   90.00
#
_symmetry.space_group_name_H-M   'P 1'
#
loop_
_entity.id
_entity.type
_entity.pdbx_description
1 polymer ?
#
loop_
_entity_poly.entity_id
_entity_poly.type
_entity_poly.pdbx_seq_one_letter_code
_entity_poly.pdbx_strand_id
1 'polypeptide(L)'
;MLNQHRLLALLLTASLLISGCNVFEGFDRNLNDSDFSAIAGEARLELAAANYGKARELYDGLVADYGGDEEVWRGRAGALAGLAGFNMFNVLNILQNDSVPANTAAIIFKASLTITDTELLEEAITDMNRIVQPGNDDRMFRSLMATLAAARRLLAKYDTNLSKKLDTPDQIDFDTNDEKSLTWQQLYSRLTDTTSAFSLERAFIELTLALDGRGSEWKTVSPIQGVNYTGTYTPANRSTILAVGNFATILQQANAWFAASEANFKAELQSLDGAN
;
A
#
# COMPACT_ATOMS: atom_id res chain seq x y z
N MET A 1 -3.81 34.82 66.81
CA MET A 1 -4.33 35.12 65.46
C MET A 1 -3.27 35.11 64.34
N LEU A 2 -1.97 35.34 64.62
CA LEU A 2 -0.92 35.36 63.58
C LEU A 2 -0.64 34.00 62.88
N ASN A 3 -0.87 32.87 63.56
CA ASN A 3 -0.60 31.53 63.01
C ASN A 3 -1.72 30.98 62.10
N GLN A 4 -2.96 31.48 62.20
CA GLN A 4 -4.06 31.02 61.34
C GLN A 4 -3.96 31.61 59.93
N HIS A 5 -3.48 32.85 59.78
CA HIS A 5 -3.28 33.47 58.47
C HIS A 5 -2.09 32.89 57.71
N ARG A 6 -1.05 32.40 58.40
CA ARG A 6 0.08 31.69 57.76
C ARG A 6 -0.31 30.31 57.25
N LEU A 7 -1.17 29.59 57.97
CA LEU A 7 -1.67 28.27 57.54
C LEU A 7 -2.62 28.40 56.34
N LEU A 8 -3.49 29.40 56.33
CA LEU A 8 -4.37 29.69 55.20
C LEU A 8 -3.61 30.15 53.95
N ALA A 9 -2.57 30.97 54.12
CA ALA A 9 -1.71 31.40 53.02
C ALA A 9 -0.92 30.22 52.42
N LEU A 10 -0.40 29.31 53.26
CA LEU A 10 0.28 28.10 52.80
C LEU A 10 -0.65 27.13 52.07
N LEU A 11 -1.89 26.97 52.55
CA LEU A 11 -2.91 26.14 51.92
C LEU A 11 -3.41 26.72 50.59
N LEU A 12 -3.50 28.05 50.46
CA LEU A 12 -3.84 28.72 49.19
C LEU A 12 -2.70 28.61 48.17
N THR A 13 -1.44 28.73 48.60
CA THR A 13 -0.29 28.54 47.69
C THR A 13 -0.11 27.07 47.30
N ALA A 14 -0.41 26.13 48.20
CA ALA A 14 -0.36 24.70 47.89
C ALA A 14 -1.51 24.28 46.96
N SER A 15 -2.72 24.83 47.10
CA SER A 15 -3.81 24.57 46.15
C SER A 15 -3.55 25.18 44.78
N LEU A 16 -2.95 26.38 44.70
CA LEU A 16 -2.53 26.98 43.43
C LEU A 16 -1.36 26.23 42.75
N LEU A 17 -0.46 25.62 43.52
CA LEU A 17 0.66 24.81 42.99
C LEU A 17 0.22 23.39 42.59
N ILE A 18 -0.76 22.78 43.29
CA ILE A 18 -1.30 21.45 42.94
C ILE A 18 -2.32 21.54 41.79
N SER A 19 -3.06 22.65 41.68
CA SER A 19 -3.92 22.93 40.52
C SER A 19 -3.13 23.44 39.30
N GLY A 20 -1.90 23.94 39.48
CA GLY A 20 -1.05 24.45 38.40
C GLY A 20 -0.49 23.37 37.46
N CYS A 21 -0.26 22.13 37.91
CA CYS A 21 0.23 21.07 37.02
C CYS A 21 -0.88 20.40 36.19
N ASN A 22 -2.08 20.22 36.75
CA ASN A 22 -3.16 19.51 36.05
C ASN A 22 -4.08 20.43 35.21
N VAL A 23 -4.17 21.73 35.55
CA VAL A 23 -4.99 22.68 34.77
C VAL A 23 -4.26 23.15 33.52
N PHE A 24 -2.93 23.28 33.56
CA PHE A 24 -2.13 23.55 32.36
C PHE A 24 -2.09 22.34 31.43
N GLU A 25 -1.88 21.11 31.93
CA GLU A 25 -1.98 19.90 31.08
C GLU A 25 -3.36 19.73 30.43
N GLY A 26 -4.45 20.09 31.12
CA GLY A 26 -5.80 20.07 30.57
C GLY A 26 -6.06 21.17 29.55
N PHE A 27 -5.47 22.36 29.72
CA PHE A 27 -5.58 23.46 28.76
C PHE A 27 -4.71 23.21 27.52
N ASP A 28 -3.52 22.67 27.72
CA ASP A 28 -2.56 22.33 26.67
C ASP A 28 -3.05 21.13 25.85
N ARG A 29 -3.69 20.13 26.48
CA ARG A 29 -4.43 19.07 25.75
C ARG A 29 -5.58 19.63 24.93
N ASN A 30 -6.40 20.53 25.49
CA ASN A 30 -7.55 21.08 24.76
C ASN A 30 -7.12 21.98 23.58
N LEU A 31 -5.99 22.69 23.70
CA LEU A 31 -5.41 23.46 22.60
C LEU A 31 -4.79 22.53 21.54
N ASN A 32 -4.01 21.53 21.96
CA ASN A 32 -3.41 20.54 21.05
C ASN A 32 -4.46 19.70 20.31
N ASP A 33 -5.55 19.30 20.96
CA ASP A 33 -6.64 18.55 20.32
C ASP A 33 -7.41 19.42 19.30
N SER A 34 -7.55 20.72 19.57
CA SER A 34 -8.14 21.70 18.65
C SER A 34 -7.24 21.93 17.43
N ASP A 35 -5.94 22.07 17.63
CA ASP A 35 -4.96 22.27 16.56
C ASP A 35 -4.78 20.99 15.73
N PHE A 36 -4.74 19.82 16.36
CA PHE A 36 -4.73 18.52 15.68
C PHE A 36 -5.94 18.36 14.77
N SER A 37 -7.15 18.59 15.29
CA SER A 37 -8.40 18.42 14.52
C SER A 37 -8.48 19.40 13.35
N ALA A 38 -8.00 20.63 13.53
CA ALA A 38 -7.93 21.63 12.47
C ALA A 38 -6.95 21.23 11.35
N ILE A 39 -5.71 20.85 11.71
CA ILE A 39 -4.68 20.43 10.76
C ILE A 39 -5.10 19.15 10.05
N ALA A 40 -5.66 18.16 10.76
CA ALA A 40 -6.20 16.94 10.17
C ALA A 40 -7.37 17.22 9.23
N GLY A 41 -8.23 18.19 9.57
CA GLY A 41 -9.29 18.68 8.69
C GLY A 41 -8.76 19.28 7.40
N GLU A 42 -7.78 20.18 7.49
CA GLU A 42 -7.10 20.78 6.34
C GLU A 42 -6.42 19.71 5.47
N ALA A 43 -5.68 18.78 6.08
CA ALA A 43 -5.00 17.70 5.38
C ALA A 43 -5.98 16.84 4.55
N ARG A 44 -7.15 16.51 5.10
CA ARG A 44 -8.21 15.78 4.39
C ARG A 44 -8.77 16.58 3.22
N LEU A 45 -8.96 17.89 3.38
CA LEU A 45 -9.45 18.77 2.32
C LEU A 45 -8.45 18.86 1.16
N GLU A 46 -7.17 19.06 1.47
CA GLU A 46 -6.10 19.10 0.46
C GLU A 46 -5.96 17.76 -0.26
N LEU A 47 -6.08 16.63 0.47
CA LEU A 47 -6.09 15.30 -0.12
C LEU A 47 -7.27 15.11 -1.08
N ALA A 48 -8.48 15.52 -0.67
CA ALA A 48 -9.68 15.44 -1.49
C ALA A 48 -9.62 16.36 -2.73
N ALA A 49 -8.91 17.49 -2.62
CA ALA A 49 -8.64 18.41 -3.71
C ALA A 49 -7.49 17.95 -4.64
N ALA A 50 -6.91 16.77 -4.39
CA ALA A 50 -5.74 16.23 -5.08
C ALA A 50 -4.47 17.10 -4.98
N ASN A 51 -4.39 17.97 -3.97
CA ASN A 51 -3.17 18.69 -3.63
C ASN A 51 -2.26 17.80 -2.75
N TYR A 52 -1.77 16.72 -3.35
CA TYR A 52 -1.06 15.67 -2.62
C TYR A 52 0.23 16.16 -1.96
N GLY A 53 0.89 17.17 -2.54
CA GLY A 53 2.10 17.77 -1.96
C GLY A 53 1.79 18.45 -0.62
N LYS A 54 0.76 19.29 -0.57
CA LYS A 54 0.36 19.97 0.67
C LYS A 54 -0.26 19.00 1.68
N ALA A 55 -1.10 18.07 1.23
CA ALA A 55 -1.67 17.04 2.08
C ALA A 55 -0.57 16.21 2.78
N ARG A 56 0.47 15.80 2.03
CA ARG A 56 1.62 15.09 2.60
C ARG A 56 2.32 15.93 3.66
N GLU A 57 2.62 17.20 3.37
CA GLU A 57 3.28 18.11 4.32
C GLU A 57 2.52 18.20 5.65
N LEU A 58 1.19 18.36 5.57
CA LEU A 58 0.32 18.43 6.76
C LEU A 58 0.28 17.10 7.53
N TYR A 59 0.19 15.96 6.84
CA TYR A 59 0.23 14.65 7.49
C TYR A 59 1.61 14.30 8.08
N ASP A 60 2.71 14.67 7.41
CA ASP A 60 4.07 14.53 7.94
C ASP A 60 4.21 15.34 9.25
N GLY A 61 3.66 16.56 9.29
CA GLY A 61 3.58 17.38 10.52
C GLY A 61 2.76 16.72 11.63
N LEU A 62 1.56 16.20 11.30
CA LEU A 62 0.72 15.48 12.27
C LEU A 62 1.45 14.28 12.88
N VAL A 63 2.16 13.50 12.05
CA VAL A 63 2.97 12.36 12.52
C VAL A 63 4.11 12.81 13.42
N ALA A 64 4.79 13.90 13.08
CA ALA A 64 5.93 14.40 13.85
C ALA A 64 5.52 14.96 15.22
N ASP A 65 4.41 15.71 15.26
CA ASP A 65 4.01 16.49 16.44
C ASP A 65 3.10 15.71 17.39
N TYR A 66 2.25 14.82 16.85
CA TYR A 66 1.22 14.10 17.61
C TYR A 66 1.33 12.58 17.53
N GLY A 67 2.21 12.05 16.69
CA GLY A 67 2.24 10.64 16.31
C GLY A 67 1.21 10.31 15.23
N GLY A 68 1.25 9.08 14.71
CA GLY A 68 0.30 8.63 13.70
C GLY A 68 -0.73 7.65 14.27
N ASP A 69 -1.99 8.05 14.28
CA ASP A 69 -3.12 7.12 14.38
C ASP A 69 -3.45 6.52 13.01
N GLU A 70 -4.41 5.58 12.95
CA GLU A 70 -4.78 4.92 11.69
C GLU A 70 -5.33 5.88 10.62
N GLU A 71 -6.00 6.97 11.00
CA GLU A 71 -6.50 7.97 10.05
C GLU A 71 -5.38 8.82 9.47
N VAL A 72 -4.44 9.24 10.31
CA VAL A 72 -3.24 9.97 9.90
C VAL A 72 -2.40 9.11 8.96
N TRP A 73 -2.16 7.83 9.28
CA TRP A 73 -1.44 6.92 8.38
C TRP A 73 -2.17 6.70 7.07
N ARG A 74 -3.50 6.53 7.09
CA ARG A 74 -4.32 6.39 5.88
C ARG A 74 -4.24 7.65 4.99
N GLY A 75 -4.34 8.82 5.60
CA GLY A 75 -4.26 10.10 4.88
C GLY A 75 -2.88 10.34 4.27
N ARG A 76 -1.82 10.09 5.04
CA ARG A 76 -0.43 10.17 4.58
C ARG A 76 -0.16 9.21 3.42
N ALA A 77 -0.60 7.95 3.56
CA ALA A 77 -0.50 6.97 2.49
C ALA A 77 -1.27 7.41 1.23
N GLY A 78 -2.46 7.97 1.38
CA GLY A 78 -3.24 8.52 0.27
C GLY A 78 -2.49 9.64 -0.47
N ALA A 79 -1.86 10.55 0.27
CA ALA A 79 -1.06 11.64 -0.31
C ALA A 79 0.20 11.11 -1.02
N LEU A 80 0.95 10.20 -0.40
CA LEU A 80 2.12 9.56 -0.98
C LEU A 80 1.77 8.78 -2.26
N ALA A 81 0.69 8.01 -2.24
CA ALA A 81 0.20 7.27 -3.38
C ALA A 81 -0.22 8.21 -4.53
N GLY A 82 -0.92 9.30 -4.21
CA GLY A 82 -1.29 10.34 -5.19
C GLY A 82 -0.07 10.98 -5.86
N LEU A 83 0.97 11.32 -5.08
CA LEU A 83 2.26 11.82 -5.61
C LEU A 83 2.98 10.78 -6.49
N ALA A 84 2.82 9.50 -6.16
CA ALA A 84 3.34 8.39 -6.96
C ALA A 84 2.57 8.14 -8.26
N GLY A 85 1.48 8.89 -8.53
CA GLY A 85 0.62 8.70 -9.70
C GLY A 85 -0.49 7.65 -9.50
N PHE A 86 -0.62 7.08 -8.30
CA PHE A 86 -1.67 6.10 -8.01
C PHE A 86 -3.02 6.78 -7.81
N ASN A 87 -4.02 6.29 -8.55
CA ASN A 87 -5.42 6.62 -8.33
C ASN A 87 -6.24 5.33 -8.43
N MET A 88 -6.85 4.92 -7.31
CA MET A 88 -7.56 3.65 -7.21
C MET A 88 -8.66 3.49 -8.26
N PHE A 89 -9.44 4.54 -8.53
CA PHE A 89 -10.50 4.48 -9.54
C PHE A 89 -9.95 4.33 -10.96
N ASN A 90 -8.87 5.04 -11.28
CA ASN A 90 -8.19 4.91 -12.57
C ASN A 90 -7.61 3.49 -12.74
N VAL A 91 -6.96 2.96 -11.69
CA VAL A 91 -6.41 1.60 -11.69
C VAL A 91 -7.52 0.57 -11.88
N LEU A 92 -8.60 0.64 -11.11
CA LEU A 92 -9.75 -0.26 -11.28
C LEU A 92 -10.37 -0.14 -12.68
N ASN A 93 -10.45 1.07 -13.23
CA ASN A 93 -10.95 1.27 -14.58
C ASN A 93 -10.07 0.56 -15.62
N ILE A 94 -8.74 0.64 -15.50
CA ILE A 94 -7.81 -0.10 -16.37
C ILE A 94 -8.02 -1.62 -16.17
N LEU A 95 -8.01 -2.09 -14.92
CA LEU A 95 -8.13 -3.52 -14.62
C LEU A 95 -9.45 -4.15 -15.09
N GLN A 96 -10.52 -3.36 -15.19
CA GLN A 96 -11.86 -3.89 -15.45
C GLN A 96 -12.42 -3.57 -16.84
N ASN A 97 -12.01 -2.46 -17.46
CA ASN A 97 -12.65 -1.95 -18.67
C ASN A 97 -11.69 -1.78 -19.86
N ASP A 98 -10.40 -2.09 -19.70
CA ASP A 98 -9.44 -1.97 -20.79
C ASP A 98 -9.58 -3.13 -21.80
N SER A 99 -9.00 -2.92 -22.99
CA SER A 99 -8.89 -3.88 -24.09
C SER A 99 -7.98 -5.08 -23.81
N VAL A 100 -6.98 -4.95 -22.93
CA VAL A 100 -6.18 -6.09 -22.48
C VAL A 100 -7.06 -6.98 -21.61
N PRO A 101 -7.09 -8.32 -21.80
CA PRO A 101 -7.96 -9.18 -21.02
C PRO A 101 -7.77 -8.99 -19.51
N ALA A 102 -8.84 -8.56 -18.85
CA ALA A 102 -8.88 -8.13 -17.45
C ALA A 102 -8.44 -9.19 -16.43
N ASN A 103 -8.31 -10.45 -16.84
CA ASN A 103 -7.90 -11.57 -16.00
C ASN A 103 -6.44 -12.02 -16.25
N THR A 104 -5.64 -11.26 -17.00
CA THR A 104 -4.24 -11.62 -17.31
C THR A 104 -3.26 -10.85 -16.44
N ALA A 105 -2.03 -11.34 -16.28
CA ALA A 105 -0.97 -10.56 -15.62
C ALA A 105 -0.62 -9.28 -16.41
N ALA A 106 -0.79 -9.29 -17.74
CA ALA A 106 -0.48 -8.18 -18.63
C ALA A 106 -1.24 -6.89 -18.28
N ILE A 107 -2.48 -7.01 -17.81
CA ILE A 107 -3.27 -5.83 -17.40
C ILE A 107 -2.67 -5.14 -16.17
N ILE A 108 -1.98 -5.89 -15.29
CA ILE A 108 -1.28 -5.35 -14.14
C ILE A 108 -0.09 -4.50 -14.60
N PHE A 109 0.71 -5.00 -15.55
CA PHE A 109 1.83 -4.24 -16.11
C PHE A 109 1.34 -2.95 -16.75
N LYS A 110 0.26 -3.01 -17.53
CA LYS A 110 -0.38 -1.82 -18.11
C LYS A 110 -0.83 -0.83 -17.03
N ALA A 111 -1.54 -1.28 -16.01
CA ALA A 111 -1.97 -0.43 -14.90
C ALA A 111 -0.78 0.17 -14.14
N SER A 112 0.32 -0.57 -14.00
CA SER A 112 1.52 -0.11 -13.30
C SER A 112 2.19 1.09 -13.99
N LEU A 113 1.99 1.27 -15.30
CA LEU A 113 2.54 2.41 -16.05
C LEU A 113 1.96 3.77 -15.61
N THR A 114 0.87 3.77 -14.82
CA THR A 114 0.35 4.98 -14.17
C THR A 114 1.24 5.47 -13.03
N ILE A 115 2.08 4.59 -12.48
CA ILE A 115 2.97 4.90 -11.37
C ILE A 115 4.23 5.59 -11.88
N THR A 116 4.43 6.83 -11.44
CA THR A 116 5.57 7.68 -11.80
C THR A 116 6.72 7.57 -10.83
N ASP A 117 6.44 7.25 -9.56
CA ASP A 117 7.45 7.13 -8.50
C ASP A 117 7.19 5.87 -7.66
N THR A 118 8.03 4.85 -7.84
CA THR A 118 7.89 3.57 -7.14
C THR A 118 8.28 3.69 -5.66
N GLU A 119 9.19 4.60 -5.29
CA GLU A 119 9.65 4.74 -3.90
C GLU A 119 8.54 5.35 -3.05
N LEU A 120 7.90 6.42 -3.54
CA LEU A 120 6.73 7.01 -2.88
C LEU A 120 5.56 6.02 -2.76
N LEU A 121 5.36 5.16 -3.75
CA LEU A 121 4.34 4.11 -3.68
C LEU A 121 4.66 3.07 -2.58
N GLU A 122 5.93 2.69 -2.43
CA GLU A 122 6.35 1.76 -1.37
C GLU A 122 6.29 2.37 0.03
N GLU A 123 6.55 3.66 0.17
CA GLU A 123 6.30 4.41 1.40
C GLU A 123 4.80 4.40 1.74
N ALA A 124 3.93 4.65 0.76
CA ALA A 124 2.48 4.59 0.95
C ALA A 124 1.99 3.21 1.42
N ILE A 125 2.53 2.12 0.82
CA ILE A 125 2.23 0.75 1.25
C ILE A 125 2.67 0.52 2.70
N THR A 126 3.86 1.02 3.05
CA THR A 126 4.41 0.90 4.41
C THR A 126 3.52 1.59 5.44
N ASP A 127 2.99 2.78 5.11
CA ASP A 127 2.05 3.50 5.97
C ASP A 127 0.70 2.77 6.10
N MET A 128 0.13 2.29 5.00
CA MET A 128 -1.10 1.48 5.04
C MET A 128 -0.93 0.19 5.85
N ASN A 129 0.28 -0.34 5.93
CA ASN A 129 0.57 -1.54 6.71
C ASN A 129 0.60 -1.29 8.23
N ARG A 130 0.57 -0.02 8.66
CA ARG A 130 0.44 0.35 10.08
C ARG A 130 -1.00 0.28 10.58
N ILE A 131 -1.98 0.21 9.67
CA ILE A 131 -3.41 0.09 9.99
C ILE A 131 -3.71 -1.34 10.45
N VAL A 132 -4.12 -1.49 11.72
CA VAL A 132 -4.33 -2.79 12.38
C VAL A 132 -5.69 -3.37 12.03
N GLN A 133 -6.71 -2.51 11.85
CA GLN A 133 -8.07 -2.91 11.51
C GLN A 133 -8.52 -2.37 10.14
N PRO A 134 -7.93 -2.88 9.05
CA PRO A 134 -8.22 -2.36 7.71
C PRO A 134 -9.64 -2.70 7.27
N GLY A 135 -10.38 -1.67 6.85
CA GLY A 135 -11.66 -1.80 6.18
C GLY A 135 -11.51 -2.34 4.75
N ASN A 136 -12.63 -2.51 4.04
CA ASN A 136 -12.60 -2.99 2.64
C ASN A 136 -11.85 -2.03 1.72
N ASP A 137 -12.03 -0.72 1.89
CA ASP A 137 -11.33 0.28 1.08
C ASP A 137 -9.82 0.26 1.37
N ASP A 138 -9.41 0.09 2.63
CA ASP A 138 -7.98 -0.02 3.00
C ASP A 138 -7.33 -1.25 2.38
N ARG A 139 -8.03 -2.40 2.42
CA ARG A 139 -7.61 -3.66 1.81
C ARG A 139 -7.49 -3.53 0.30
N MET A 140 -8.47 -2.93 -0.36
CA MET A 140 -8.43 -2.69 -1.80
C MET A 140 -7.29 -1.75 -2.18
N PHE A 141 -7.15 -0.63 -1.46
CA PHE A 141 -6.12 0.38 -1.73
C PHE A 141 -4.72 -0.23 -1.61
N ARG A 142 -4.41 -0.90 -0.48
CA ARG A 142 -3.07 -1.46 -0.25
C ARG A 142 -2.75 -2.65 -1.14
N SER A 143 -3.72 -3.51 -1.45
CA SER A 143 -3.52 -4.65 -2.35
C SER A 143 -3.25 -4.23 -3.79
N LEU A 144 -3.97 -3.22 -4.28
CA LEU A 144 -3.72 -2.66 -5.62
C LEU A 144 -2.34 -1.99 -5.68
N MET A 145 -1.99 -1.15 -4.69
CA MET A 145 -0.65 -0.55 -4.62
C MET A 145 0.46 -1.61 -4.59
N ALA A 146 0.35 -2.62 -3.73
CA ALA A 146 1.33 -3.71 -3.64
C ALA A 146 1.49 -4.45 -4.97
N THR A 147 0.37 -4.73 -5.65
CA THR A 147 0.37 -5.39 -6.95
C THR A 147 1.06 -4.55 -8.03
N LEU A 148 0.80 -3.24 -8.08
CA LEU A 148 1.46 -2.34 -9.04
C LEU A 148 2.95 -2.15 -8.70
N ALA A 149 3.30 -2.03 -7.42
CA ALA A 149 4.69 -1.94 -6.97
C ALA A 149 5.49 -3.20 -7.37
N ALA A 150 4.89 -4.38 -7.26
CA ALA A 150 5.49 -5.64 -7.72
C ALA A 150 5.82 -5.60 -9.23
N ALA A 151 4.86 -5.19 -10.07
CA ALA A 151 5.09 -5.05 -11.51
C ALA A 151 6.17 -3.99 -11.82
N ARG A 152 6.17 -2.85 -11.12
CA ARG A 152 7.21 -1.82 -11.27
C ARG A 152 8.59 -2.31 -10.87
N ARG A 153 8.71 -3.12 -9.82
CA ARG A 153 9.99 -3.72 -9.42
C ARG A 153 10.49 -4.75 -10.42
N LEU A 154 9.59 -5.53 -11.03
CA LEU A 154 9.97 -6.44 -12.12
C LEU A 154 10.43 -5.67 -13.36
N LEU A 155 9.71 -4.62 -13.76
CA LEU A 155 10.16 -3.73 -14.85
C LEU A 155 11.52 -3.11 -14.53
N ALA A 156 11.71 -2.55 -13.33
CA ALA A 156 13.00 -1.98 -12.95
C ALA A 156 14.16 -2.99 -13.02
N LYS A 157 13.88 -4.29 -12.80
CA LYS A 157 14.87 -5.36 -12.88
C LYS A 157 15.10 -5.89 -14.31
N TYR A 158 14.07 -5.93 -15.14
CA TYR A 158 14.02 -6.69 -16.40
C TYR A 158 13.59 -5.88 -17.64
N ASP A 159 13.45 -4.55 -17.53
CA ASP A 159 13.27 -3.60 -18.64
C ASP A 159 14.56 -2.79 -18.82
N THR A 160 15.64 -3.47 -19.21
CA THR A 160 16.98 -2.89 -19.41
C THR A 160 17.02 -1.94 -20.60
N ASN A 161 16.07 -2.05 -21.54
CA ASN A 161 15.96 -1.15 -22.70
C ASN A 161 14.98 0.04 -22.48
N LEU A 162 14.35 0.15 -21.30
CA LEU A 162 13.40 1.20 -20.91
C LEU A 162 12.16 1.31 -21.82
N SER A 163 11.75 0.21 -22.45
CA SER A 163 10.59 0.11 -23.33
C SER A 163 9.26 0.06 -22.59
N LYS A 164 9.29 -0.01 -21.26
CA LYS A 164 8.13 -0.23 -20.37
C LYS A 164 7.48 -1.60 -20.58
N LYS A 165 8.29 -2.57 -21.03
CA LYS A 165 7.95 -3.98 -21.20
C LYS A 165 9.09 -4.82 -20.62
N LEU A 166 8.80 -6.07 -20.28
CA LEU A 166 9.86 -7.01 -19.94
C LEU A 166 10.68 -7.30 -21.20
N ASP A 167 12.01 -7.28 -21.08
CA ASP A 167 12.89 -7.43 -22.22
C ASP A 167 12.74 -8.81 -22.90
N THR A 168 13.19 -8.90 -24.16
CA THR A 168 13.28 -10.16 -24.90
C THR A 168 14.28 -11.14 -24.23
N PRO A 169 14.22 -12.48 -24.48
CA PRO A 169 14.92 -13.48 -23.67
C PRO A 169 16.45 -13.35 -23.69
N ASP A 170 16.97 -12.73 -24.74
CA ASP A 170 18.38 -12.40 -24.96
C ASP A 170 18.88 -11.19 -24.16
N GLN A 171 17.99 -10.46 -23.49
CA GLN A 171 18.26 -9.23 -22.73
C GLN A 171 17.94 -9.35 -21.23
N ILE A 172 17.24 -10.41 -20.81
CA ILE A 172 17.06 -10.76 -19.39
C ILE A 172 18.34 -11.45 -18.90
N ASP A 173 19.15 -10.80 -18.07
CA ASP A 173 20.31 -11.42 -17.41
C ASP A 173 19.95 -11.82 -15.97
N PHE A 174 20.31 -13.05 -15.59
CA PHE A 174 20.04 -13.65 -14.28
C PHE A 174 20.81 -12.93 -13.16
N ASP A 175 22.04 -12.55 -13.49
CA ASP A 175 23.04 -12.01 -12.58
C ASP A 175 23.27 -10.52 -12.84
N THR A 176 22.21 -9.77 -13.20
CA THR A 176 22.22 -8.31 -13.08
C THR A 176 22.31 -7.95 -11.60
N ASN A 177 23.51 -8.10 -11.04
CA ASN A 177 23.95 -7.54 -9.79
C ASN A 177 24.39 -6.11 -10.10
N ASP A 178 23.41 -5.30 -10.49
CA ASP A 178 23.59 -3.86 -10.74
C ASP A 178 23.82 -3.06 -9.44
N GLU A 179 23.87 -3.76 -8.30
CA GLU A 179 23.92 -3.25 -6.92
C GLU A 179 22.75 -2.30 -6.57
N LYS A 180 21.75 -2.19 -7.47
CA LYS A 180 20.62 -1.25 -7.38
C LYS A 180 19.29 -1.98 -7.22
N SER A 181 19.19 -3.21 -7.71
CA SER A 181 18.00 -4.05 -7.64
C SER A 181 18.20 -5.25 -6.70
N LEU A 182 17.10 -5.76 -6.14
CA LEU A 182 17.12 -7.00 -5.35
C LEU A 182 17.55 -8.18 -6.23
N THR A 183 18.22 -9.18 -5.64
CA THR A 183 18.40 -10.47 -6.33
C THR A 183 17.04 -11.12 -6.61
N TRP A 184 16.98 -12.05 -7.57
CA TRP A 184 15.73 -12.76 -7.85
C TRP A 184 15.15 -13.42 -6.60
N GLN A 185 15.96 -14.12 -5.80
CA GLN A 185 15.48 -14.80 -4.60
C GLN A 185 14.95 -13.81 -3.56
N GLN A 186 15.61 -12.65 -3.39
CA GLN A 186 15.13 -11.60 -2.51
C GLN A 186 13.82 -11.00 -3.00
N LEU A 187 13.71 -10.72 -4.30
CA LEU A 187 12.49 -10.20 -4.92
C LEU A 187 11.34 -11.21 -4.79
N TYR A 188 11.55 -12.46 -5.19
CA TYR A 188 10.57 -13.52 -5.10
C TYR A 188 10.08 -13.70 -3.65
N SER A 189 11.01 -13.82 -2.69
CA SER A 189 10.67 -13.93 -1.28
C SER A 189 9.82 -12.75 -0.80
N ARG A 190 10.17 -11.51 -1.17
CA ARG A 190 9.40 -10.30 -0.82
C ARG A 190 7.99 -10.31 -1.42
N LEU A 191 7.82 -10.85 -2.62
CA LEU A 191 6.55 -10.88 -3.34
C LEU A 191 5.64 -12.08 -2.99
N THR A 192 6.17 -13.14 -2.38
CA THR A 192 5.37 -14.33 -2.03
C THR A 192 5.19 -14.59 -0.54
N ASP A 193 6.04 -14.02 0.33
CA ASP A 193 5.91 -14.17 1.78
C ASP A 193 4.62 -13.50 2.28
N THR A 194 3.74 -14.22 2.96
CA THR A 194 2.45 -13.67 3.42
C THR A 194 2.55 -12.60 4.50
N THR A 195 3.70 -12.50 5.17
CA THR A 195 3.97 -11.46 6.16
C THR A 195 4.46 -10.15 5.53
N SER A 196 4.92 -10.21 4.28
CA SER A 196 5.37 -9.03 3.54
C SER A 196 4.18 -8.13 3.15
N ALA A 197 4.33 -6.82 3.36
CA ALA A 197 3.38 -5.81 2.89
C ALA A 197 3.28 -5.73 1.36
N PHE A 198 4.28 -6.27 0.65
CA PHE A 198 4.40 -6.26 -0.81
C PHE A 198 3.99 -7.59 -1.45
N SER A 199 3.43 -8.49 -0.64
CA SER A 199 3.10 -9.84 -1.07
C SER A 199 1.89 -9.88 -1.98
N LEU A 200 2.04 -10.53 -3.14
CA LEU A 200 0.94 -10.79 -4.07
C LEU A 200 -0.05 -11.81 -3.50
N GLU A 201 0.41 -12.75 -2.67
CA GLU A 201 -0.46 -13.68 -1.96
C GLU A 201 -1.36 -12.91 -0.98
N ARG A 202 -0.77 -12.01 -0.19
CA ARG A 202 -1.53 -11.14 0.71
C ARG A 202 -2.48 -10.22 -0.06
N ALA A 203 -2.01 -9.61 -1.15
CA ALA A 203 -2.83 -8.73 -1.99
C ALA A 203 -4.04 -9.49 -2.57
N PHE A 204 -3.85 -10.72 -3.06
CA PHE A 204 -4.93 -11.58 -3.52
C PHE A 204 -5.97 -11.82 -2.42
N ILE A 205 -5.53 -12.24 -1.23
CA ILE A 205 -6.42 -12.51 -0.10
C ILE A 205 -7.22 -11.25 0.26
N GLU A 206 -6.57 -10.11 0.32
CA GLU A 206 -7.21 -8.84 0.65
C GLU A 206 -8.21 -8.38 -0.40
N LEU A 207 -7.93 -8.60 -1.69
CA LEU A 207 -8.88 -8.32 -2.76
C LEU A 207 -10.11 -9.22 -2.68
N THR A 208 -9.96 -10.50 -2.34
CA THR A 208 -11.13 -11.38 -2.12
C THR A 208 -12.02 -10.85 -1.01
N LEU A 209 -11.45 -10.35 0.09
CA LEU A 209 -12.21 -9.76 1.19
C LEU A 209 -12.82 -8.39 0.82
N ALA A 210 -12.06 -7.53 0.13
CA ALA A 210 -12.50 -6.17 -0.18
C ALA A 210 -13.60 -6.10 -1.23
N LEU A 211 -13.58 -7.03 -2.20
CA LEU A 211 -14.49 -7.04 -3.35
C LEU A 211 -15.70 -7.97 -3.19
N ASP A 212 -15.83 -8.63 -2.03
CA ASP A 212 -16.99 -9.45 -1.68
C ASP A 212 -18.23 -8.59 -1.36
N GLY A 213 -19.40 -9.09 -1.73
CA GLY A 213 -20.71 -8.55 -1.33
C GLY A 213 -21.63 -8.18 -2.49
N ARG A 214 -21.21 -8.34 -3.75
CA ARG A 214 -22.03 -8.05 -4.93
C ARG A 214 -21.81 -9.05 -6.04
N GLY A 215 -22.87 -9.51 -6.70
CA GLY A 215 -22.80 -10.39 -7.86
C GLY A 215 -23.22 -11.82 -7.52
N SER A 216 -22.57 -12.81 -8.12
CA SER A 216 -22.90 -14.22 -7.91
C SER A 216 -21.82 -14.95 -7.12
N GLU A 217 -22.21 -16.06 -6.50
CA GLU A 217 -21.28 -16.92 -5.76
C GLU A 217 -20.12 -17.38 -6.64
N TRP A 218 -18.92 -17.35 -6.05
CA TRP A 218 -17.71 -17.84 -6.66
C TRP A 218 -16.79 -18.41 -5.60
N LYS A 219 -16.07 -19.45 -5.99
CA LYS A 219 -15.02 -20.06 -5.19
C LYS A 219 -13.70 -19.94 -5.93
N THR A 220 -12.68 -19.51 -5.23
CA THR A 220 -11.32 -19.36 -5.75
C THR A 220 -10.30 -19.95 -4.78
N VAL A 221 -9.08 -20.12 -5.25
CA VAL A 221 -7.96 -20.67 -4.49
C VAL A 221 -6.82 -19.67 -4.54
N SER A 222 -6.21 -19.40 -3.39
CA SER A 222 -5.03 -18.54 -3.33
C SER A 222 -3.84 -19.16 -4.07
N PRO A 223 -3.10 -18.35 -4.84
CA PRO A 223 -2.11 -18.85 -5.79
C PRO A 223 -0.89 -19.51 -5.12
N ILE A 224 -0.48 -19.05 -3.94
CA ILE A 224 0.72 -19.57 -3.26
C ILE A 224 0.36 -20.59 -2.18
N GLN A 225 -0.59 -20.27 -1.29
CA GLN A 225 -0.90 -21.15 -0.15
C GLN A 225 -1.96 -22.21 -0.46
N GLY A 226 -2.68 -22.13 -1.58
CA GLY A 226 -3.71 -23.12 -1.94
C GLY A 226 -4.96 -23.07 -1.04
N VAL A 227 -5.17 -21.99 -0.31
CA VAL A 227 -6.33 -21.78 0.58
C VAL A 227 -7.57 -21.40 -0.23
N ASN A 228 -8.71 -22.02 0.09
CA ASN A 228 -9.98 -21.75 -0.58
C ASN A 228 -10.65 -20.48 -0.02
N TYR A 229 -11.17 -19.65 -0.91
CA TYR A 229 -11.99 -18.48 -0.60
C TYR A 229 -13.33 -18.57 -1.33
N THR A 230 -14.40 -18.23 -0.62
CA THR A 230 -15.77 -18.20 -1.17
C THR A 230 -16.38 -16.84 -0.88
N GLY A 231 -17.10 -16.28 -1.84
CA GLY A 231 -17.81 -15.01 -1.69
C GLY A 231 -18.72 -14.74 -2.88
N THR A 232 -19.22 -13.51 -2.96
CA THR A 232 -20.12 -13.03 -4.01
C THR A 232 -19.47 -11.89 -4.78
N TYR A 233 -19.26 -12.09 -6.08
CA TYR A 233 -18.46 -11.19 -6.90
C TYR A 233 -19.12 -10.90 -8.26
N THR A 234 -19.02 -9.66 -8.71
CA THR A 234 -19.34 -9.25 -10.07
C THR A 234 -18.28 -9.83 -11.03
N PRO A 235 -18.57 -9.98 -12.33
CA PRO A 235 -17.57 -10.41 -13.29
C PRO A 235 -16.30 -9.55 -13.28
N ALA A 236 -16.43 -8.23 -13.16
CA ALA A 236 -15.30 -7.31 -13.08
C ALA A 236 -14.43 -7.52 -11.83
N ASN A 237 -15.05 -7.75 -10.67
CA ASN A 237 -14.34 -8.06 -9.43
C ASN A 237 -13.60 -9.39 -9.54
N ARG A 238 -14.22 -10.43 -10.12
CA ARG A 238 -13.57 -11.71 -10.38
C ARG A 238 -12.34 -11.55 -11.28
N SER A 239 -12.46 -10.78 -12.37
CA SER A 239 -11.34 -10.51 -13.26
C SER A 239 -10.18 -9.82 -12.54
N THR A 240 -10.49 -8.83 -11.70
CA THR A 240 -9.49 -8.12 -10.88
C THR A 240 -8.75 -9.09 -9.96
N ILE A 241 -9.48 -9.95 -9.23
CA ILE A 241 -8.90 -10.96 -8.34
C ILE A 241 -8.05 -11.96 -9.13
N LEU A 242 -8.55 -12.43 -10.28
CA LEU A 242 -7.87 -13.38 -11.14
C LEU A 242 -6.60 -12.80 -11.77
N ALA A 243 -6.56 -11.52 -12.13
CA ALA A 243 -5.35 -10.88 -12.65
C ALA A 243 -4.20 -10.93 -11.63
N VAL A 244 -4.49 -10.60 -10.37
CA VAL A 244 -3.50 -10.69 -9.28
C VAL A 244 -3.12 -12.15 -9.00
N GLY A 245 -4.10 -13.06 -9.00
CA GLY A 245 -3.86 -14.49 -8.81
C GLY A 245 -2.97 -15.10 -9.91
N ASN A 246 -3.22 -14.73 -11.16
CA ASN A 246 -2.43 -15.19 -12.30
C ASN A 246 -1.02 -14.61 -12.28
N PHE A 247 -0.87 -13.33 -11.88
CA PHE A 247 0.44 -12.73 -11.67
C PHE A 247 1.26 -13.51 -10.63
N ALA A 248 0.70 -13.79 -9.46
CA ALA A 248 1.37 -14.57 -8.43
C ALA A 248 1.71 -16.01 -8.89
N THR A 249 0.79 -16.65 -9.61
CA THR A 249 0.98 -18.02 -10.15
C THR A 249 2.14 -18.08 -11.12
N ILE A 250 2.20 -17.16 -12.08
CA ILE A 250 3.28 -17.11 -13.06
C ILE A 250 4.63 -16.84 -12.38
N LEU A 251 4.69 -15.98 -11.36
CA LEU A 251 5.91 -15.76 -10.58
C LEU A 251 6.37 -17.04 -9.84
N GLN A 252 5.44 -17.81 -9.30
CA GLN A 252 5.74 -19.11 -8.69
C GLN A 252 6.30 -20.11 -9.72
N GLN A 253 5.71 -20.15 -10.93
CA GLN A 253 6.17 -20.99 -12.03
C GLN A 253 7.56 -20.58 -12.52
N ALA A 254 7.80 -19.28 -12.71
CA ALA A 254 9.13 -18.76 -13.03
C ALA A 254 10.15 -19.20 -11.97
N ASN A 255 9.84 -19.03 -10.68
CA ASN A 255 10.77 -19.43 -9.62
C ASN A 255 11.10 -20.93 -9.63
N ALA A 256 10.16 -21.81 -10.00
CA ALA A 256 10.43 -23.24 -10.14
C ALA A 256 11.49 -23.55 -11.23
N TRP A 257 11.59 -22.71 -12.25
CA TRP A 257 12.59 -22.82 -13.32
C TRP A 257 13.93 -22.17 -13.01
N PHE A 258 14.00 -21.26 -12.03
CA PHE A 258 15.17 -20.42 -11.76
C PHE A 258 16.49 -21.21 -11.63
N ALA A 259 16.47 -22.39 -11.00
CA ALA A 259 17.65 -23.25 -10.85
C ALA A 259 17.69 -24.44 -11.82
N ALA A 260 16.69 -24.59 -12.70
CA ALA A 260 16.49 -25.77 -13.54
C ALA A 260 16.61 -25.48 -15.05
N SER A 261 16.10 -24.35 -15.52
CA SER A 261 16.11 -23.96 -16.93
C SER A 261 15.97 -22.45 -17.09
N GLU A 262 17.05 -21.79 -17.47
CA GLU A 262 17.06 -20.35 -17.74
C GLU A 262 16.12 -19.96 -18.88
N ALA A 263 16.04 -20.77 -19.94
CA ALA A 263 15.13 -20.51 -21.05
C ALA A 263 13.65 -20.53 -20.60
N ASN A 264 13.27 -21.49 -19.75
CA ASN A 264 11.90 -21.59 -19.25
C ASN A 264 11.60 -20.45 -18.25
N PHE A 265 12.55 -20.12 -17.37
CA PHE A 265 12.42 -18.99 -16.46
C PHE A 265 12.11 -17.68 -17.20
N LYS A 266 12.86 -17.40 -18.28
CA LYS A 266 12.67 -16.21 -19.12
C LYS A 266 11.32 -16.20 -19.81
N ALA A 267 10.92 -17.34 -20.38
CA ALA A 267 9.63 -17.48 -21.05
C ALA A 267 8.45 -17.25 -20.07
N GLU A 268 8.53 -17.79 -18.85
CA GLU A 268 7.50 -17.56 -17.84
C GLU A 268 7.44 -16.09 -17.42
N LEU A 269 8.58 -15.42 -17.21
CA LEU A 269 8.60 -14.00 -16.88
C LEU A 269 7.97 -13.15 -18.00
N GLN A 270 8.26 -13.42 -19.27
CA GLN A 270 7.67 -12.68 -20.39
C GLN A 270 6.17 -12.88 -20.53
N SER A 271 5.65 -14.04 -20.10
CA SER A 271 4.21 -14.24 -20.08
C SER A 271 3.47 -13.26 -19.13
N LEU A 272 4.20 -12.63 -18.19
CA LEU A 272 3.63 -11.67 -17.24
C LEU A 272 3.13 -10.37 -17.88
N ASP A 273 3.82 -9.84 -18.89
CA ASP A 273 3.43 -8.58 -19.53
C ASP A 273 2.64 -8.80 -20.84
N GLY A 274 2.44 -10.06 -21.23
CA GLY A 274 1.69 -10.46 -22.41
C GLY A 274 2.46 -10.38 -23.72
N ALA A 275 3.80 -10.26 -23.68
CA ALA A 275 4.66 -10.36 -24.86
C ALA A 275 4.75 -11.82 -25.36
N ASN A 276 3.69 -12.27 -26.05
CA ASN A 276 3.70 -13.46 -26.91
C ASN A 276 3.13 -13.11 -28.28
#